data_AF-A0A6M1ZI33-F1
#
_entry.id   AF-A0A6M1ZI33-F1
#
_cell.length_a   1.000
_cell.length_b   1.000
_cell.length_c   1.000
_cell.angle_alpha   90.00
_cell.angle_beta   90.00
_cell.angle_gamma   90.00
#
_symmetry.space_group_name_H-M   'P 1'
#
loop_
_entity.id
_entity.type
_entity.pdbx_description
1 polymer ?
#
loop_
_entity_poly.entity_id
_entity_poly.type
_entity_poly.pdbx_seq_one_letter_code
_entity_poly.pdbx_strand_id
1 'polypeptide(L)'
;MLEKDDLEYEGQESPDTEFIIDPIDETRKSINFGLYALLNSLKNFYSRIQDSYKKVTFTWLIASLIGMGFLFSQKAGNLPVSPFYIAIFIEFITMWGITLLWFIDILIYQTYFYGVVIEEIKLEKSNEWLPELNINIGKIMTDPKKRVSQSFFYLGCDYILLIFMCIMALNLVHFHIFYSIIVLIFFILFGSLITFIILRFEHPKKKSPLANQIKQIDLKK
;
A
#
# COMPACT_ATOMS: atom_id res chain seq x y z
N MET A 1 -17.62 31.88 2.07
CA MET A 1 -16.49 32.61 1.46
C MET A 1 -15.36 31.60 1.38
N LEU A 2 -15.39 30.76 0.35
CA LEU A 2 -14.34 29.78 0.07
C LEU A 2 -13.44 30.46 -0.94
N GLU A 3 -12.23 30.82 -0.51
CA GLU A 3 -11.14 31.21 -1.39
C GLU A 3 -10.99 30.12 -2.44
N LYS A 4 -11.10 30.52 -3.71
CA LYS A 4 -10.64 29.72 -4.82
C LYS A 4 -9.12 29.69 -4.70
N ASP A 5 -8.61 28.73 -3.95
CA ASP A 5 -7.21 28.34 -4.10
C ASP A 5 -7.12 27.66 -5.46
N ASP A 6 -6.75 28.48 -6.44
CA ASP A 6 -6.29 28.07 -7.74
C ASP A 6 -5.09 27.15 -7.52
N LEU A 7 -5.35 25.84 -7.44
CA LEU A 7 -4.36 24.80 -7.68
C LEU A 7 -3.99 24.86 -9.18
N GLU A 8 -3.33 25.94 -9.56
CA GLU A 8 -2.43 25.93 -10.70
C GLU A 8 -1.41 24.85 -10.39
N TYR A 9 -1.63 23.67 -10.95
CA TYR A 9 -0.56 22.74 -11.23
C TYR A 9 0.40 23.55 -12.10
N GLU A 10 1.41 24.17 -11.47
CA GLU A 10 2.62 24.56 -12.17
C GLU A 10 3.05 23.29 -12.90
N GLY A 11 2.74 23.24 -14.19
CA GLY A 11 3.43 22.40 -15.12
C GLY A 11 4.86 22.88 -15.03
N GLN A 12 5.63 22.29 -14.10
CA GLN A 12 7.05 22.19 -14.27
C GLN A 12 7.20 21.50 -15.62
N GLU A 13 7.32 22.31 -16.67
CA GLU A 13 7.94 21.94 -17.92
C GLU A 13 9.18 21.17 -17.49
N SER A 14 9.09 19.84 -17.65
CA SER A 14 10.21 18.97 -17.40
C SER A 14 11.35 19.62 -18.18
N PRO A 15 12.43 20.09 -17.51
CA PRO A 15 13.48 20.84 -18.18
C PRO A 15 13.83 20.05 -19.42
N ASP A 16 13.70 20.68 -20.61
CA ASP A 16 13.86 20.04 -21.92
C ASP A 16 15.10 19.18 -21.87
N THR A 17 14.89 17.93 -21.50
CA THR A 17 15.97 16.98 -21.32
C THR A 17 16.05 16.47 -22.72
N GLU A 18 16.89 17.15 -23.51
CA GLU A 18 17.34 16.66 -24.79
C GLU A 18 17.88 15.27 -24.49
N PHE A 19 17.02 14.26 -24.68
CA PHE A 19 17.42 12.87 -24.59
C PHE A 19 18.37 12.73 -25.77
N ILE A 20 19.66 12.88 -25.49
CA ILE A 20 20.73 12.48 -26.39
C ILE A 20 20.54 10.97 -26.50
N ILE A 21 19.77 10.56 -27.50
CA ILE A 21 19.71 9.18 -27.94
C ILE A 21 21.03 8.99 -28.66
N ASP A 22 22.07 8.68 -27.88
CA ASP A 22 23.30 8.18 -28.47
C ASP A 22 22.91 7.05 -29.41
N PRO A 23 23.37 7.06 -30.68
CA PRO A 23 23.08 5.99 -31.60
C PRO A 23 23.49 4.68 -30.91
N ILE A 24 22.50 3.82 -30.70
CA ILE A 24 22.71 2.53 -30.06
C ILE A 24 23.64 1.77 -30.99
N ASP A 25 24.92 1.77 -30.64
CA ASP A 25 25.91 0.91 -31.27
C ASP A 25 25.33 -0.50 -31.22
N GLU A 26 25.14 -1.21 -32.34
CA GLU A 26 24.38 -2.49 -32.41
C GLU A 26 24.99 -3.64 -31.60
N THR A 27 25.96 -3.34 -30.75
CA THR A 27 26.57 -4.25 -29.80
C THR A 27 25.54 -4.81 -28.81
N ARG A 28 25.67 -6.09 -28.50
CA ARG A 28 24.83 -6.76 -27.48
C ARG A 28 24.81 -6.04 -26.12
N LYS A 29 25.90 -5.32 -25.78
CA LYS A 29 26.01 -4.56 -24.53
C LYS A 29 25.04 -3.38 -24.48
N SER A 30 24.92 -2.60 -25.56
CA SER A 30 24.02 -1.45 -25.62
C SER A 30 22.56 -1.88 -25.51
N ILE A 31 22.19 -2.99 -26.18
CA ILE A 31 20.84 -3.58 -26.10
C ILE A 31 20.53 -3.99 -24.66
N ASN A 32 21.45 -4.71 -24.00
CA ASN A 32 21.26 -5.13 -22.60
C ASN A 32 21.19 -3.93 -21.65
N PHE A 33 21.97 -2.88 -21.90
CA PHE A 33 21.89 -1.63 -21.13
C PHE A 33 20.54 -0.94 -21.32
N GLY A 34 20.05 -0.84 -22.56
CA GLY A 34 18.74 -0.27 -22.87
C GLY A 34 17.59 -1.02 -22.19
N LEU A 35 17.64 -2.35 -22.18
CA LEU A 35 16.67 -3.18 -21.45
C LEU A 35 16.75 -2.95 -19.93
N TYR A 36 17.96 -2.84 -19.38
CA TYR A 36 18.16 -2.54 -17.96
C TYR A 36 17.60 -1.16 -17.58
N ALA A 37 17.87 -0.15 -18.40
CA ALA A 37 17.33 1.20 -18.22
C ALA A 37 15.79 1.22 -18.30
N LEU A 38 15.20 0.46 -19.23
CA LEU A 38 13.75 0.30 -19.35
C LEU A 38 13.14 -0.31 -18.10
N LEU A 39 13.70 -1.41 -17.58
CA LEU A 39 13.23 -2.05 -16.33
C LEU A 39 13.32 -1.09 -15.14
N ASN A 40 14.42 -0.32 -15.04
CA ASN A 40 14.57 0.70 -14.01
C ASN A 40 13.52 1.81 -14.12
N SER A 41 13.19 2.25 -15.34
CA SER A 41 12.10 3.20 -15.58
C SER A 41 10.75 2.67 -15.11
N LEU A 42 10.46 1.38 -15.35
CA LEU A 42 9.24 0.72 -14.88
C LEU A 42 9.16 0.65 -13.34
N LYS A 43 10.29 0.47 -12.65
CA LYS A 43 10.35 0.55 -11.18
C LYS A 43 10.05 1.95 -10.66
N ASN A 44 10.65 2.96 -11.27
CA ASN A 44 10.39 4.36 -10.89
C ASN A 44 8.92 4.74 -11.12
N PHE A 45 8.33 4.26 -12.22
CA PHE A 45 6.90 4.41 -12.48
C PHE A 45 6.05 3.76 -11.38
N TYR A 46 6.39 2.54 -10.95
CA TYR A 46 5.72 1.90 -9.82
C TYR A 46 5.83 2.72 -8.53
N SER A 47 7.01 3.23 -8.18
CA SER A 47 7.17 4.06 -6.97
C SER A 47 6.27 5.28 -6.98
N ARG A 48 6.13 5.96 -8.14
CA ARG A 48 5.19 7.10 -8.30
C ARG A 48 3.73 6.69 -8.10
N ILE A 49 3.34 5.53 -8.63
CA ILE A 49 1.98 5.00 -8.44
C ILE A 49 1.74 4.70 -6.95
N GLN A 50 2.67 4.01 -6.29
CA GLN A 50 2.56 3.67 -4.89
C GLN A 50 2.40 4.94 -4.02
N ASP A 51 3.17 5.99 -4.30
CA ASP A 51 3.06 7.26 -3.59
C ASP A 51 1.73 7.97 -3.85
N SER A 52 1.18 7.85 -5.06
CA SER A 52 -0.15 8.37 -5.39
C SER A 52 -1.24 7.66 -4.59
N TYR A 53 -1.15 6.33 -4.43
CA TYR A 53 -2.09 5.59 -3.59
C TYR A 53 -2.00 5.95 -2.12
N LYS A 54 -0.78 6.10 -1.58
CA LYS A 54 -0.60 6.58 -0.19
C LYS A 54 -1.30 7.92 0.00
N LYS A 55 -1.14 8.87 -0.95
CA LYS A 55 -1.83 10.16 -0.89
C LYS A 55 -3.35 9.97 -0.85
N VAL A 56 -3.92 9.15 -1.72
CA VAL A 56 -5.37 8.85 -1.73
C VAL A 56 -5.82 8.26 -0.39
N THR A 57 -5.08 7.29 0.17
CA THR A 57 -5.37 6.71 1.48
C THR A 57 -5.36 7.77 2.59
N PHE A 58 -4.34 8.65 2.61
CA PHE A 58 -4.27 9.74 3.59
C PHE A 58 -5.41 10.74 3.42
N THR A 59 -5.75 11.12 2.20
CA THR A 59 -6.90 11.98 1.93
C THR A 59 -8.20 11.34 2.42
N TRP A 60 -8.38 10.03 2.18
CA TRP A 60 -9.55 9.28 2.63
C TRP A 60 -9.66 9.26 4.16
N LEU A 61 -8.53 9.02 4.84
CA LEU A 61 -8.44 9.04 6.30
C LEU A 61 -8.71 10.44 6.88
N ILE A 62 -8.13 11.48 6.30
CA ILE A 62 -8.34 12.86 6.76
C ILE A 62 -9.79 13.28 6.54
N ALA A 63 -10.40 12.92 5.41
CA ALA A 63 -11.79 13.21 5.13
C ALA A 63 -12.73 12.55 6.16
N SER A 64 -12.45 11.31 6.57
CA SER A 64 -13.24 10.64 7.62
C SER A 64 -13.09 11.33 8.97
N LEU A 65 -11.86 11.71 9.35
CA LEU A 65 -11.58 12.44 10.59
C LEU A 65 -12.27 13.81 10.62
N ILE A 66 -12.26 14.55 9.50
CA ILE A 66 -12.99 15.83 9.37
C ILE A 66 -14.49 15.60 9.48
N GLY A 67 -15.03 14.59 8.80
CA GLY A 67 -16.44 14.22 8.87
C GLY A 67 -16.89 13.89 10.30
N MET A 68 -16.07 13.12 11.02
CA MET A 68 -16.31 12.82 12.43
C MET A 68 -16.17 14.05 13.33
N GLY A 69 -15.16 14.89 13.12
CA GLY A 69 -14.97 16.13 13.85
C GLY A 69 -16.15 17.08 13.67
N PHE A 70 -16.69 17.18 12.46
CA PHE A 70 -17.90 17.95 12.17
C PHE A 70 -19.14 17.35 12.86
N LEU A 71 -19.29 16.03 12.81
CA LEU A 71 -20.41 15.31 13.42
C LEU A 71 -20.49 15.49 14.94
N PHE A 72 -19.33 15.53 15.61
CA PHE A 72 -19.25 15.82 17.05
C PHE A 72 -19.15 17.32 17.36
N SER A 73 -19.01 18.17 16.34
CA SER A 73 -19.12 19.61 16.53
C SER A 73 -20.59 19.94 16.79
N GLN A 74 -20.85 20.84 17.75
CA GLN A 74 -22.21 21.33 18.05
C GLN A 74 -22.86 22.06 16.86
N LYS A 75 -22.14 22.21 15.73
CA LYS A 75 -22.64 22.82 14.48
C LYS A 75 -23.52 21.88 13.66
N ALA A 76 -23.49 20.56 13.91
CA ALA A 76 -24.31 19.60 13.16
C ALA A 76 -25.83 19.73 13.44
N GLY A 77 -26.21 20.48 14.48
CA GLY A 77 -27.60 20.64 14.90
C GLY A 77 -28.18 19.37 15.53
N ASN A 78 -29.50 19.38 15.76
CA ASN A 78 -30.21 18.21 16.29
C ASN A 78 -30.46 17.21 15.16
N LEU A 79 -29.60 16.19 15.07
CA LEU A 79 -29.79 15.07 14.15
C LEU A 79 -30.87 14.11 14.68
N PRO A 80 -31.68 13.48 13.79
CA PRO A 80 -32.69 12.51 14.18
C PRO A 80 -32.09 11.18 14.69
N VAL A 81 -30.80 10.97 14.47
CA VAL A 81 -30.06 9.75 14.85
C VAL A 81 -28.88 10.15 15.72
N SER A 82 -28.55 9.31 16.71
CA SER A 82 -27.38 9.51 17.56
C SER A 82 -26.10 9.65 16.71
N PRO A 83 -25.28 10.70 16.92
CA PRO A 83 -24.03 10.92 16.18
C PRO A 83 -23.09 9.71 16.20
N PHE A 84 -23.10 8.92 17.27
CA PHE A 84 -22.25 7.72 17.36
C PHE A 84 -22.54 6.67 16.28
N TYR A 85 -23.81 6.47 15.87
CA TYR A 85 -24.13 5.53 14.79
C TYR A 85 -23.57 5.98 13.45
N ILE A 86 -23.65 7.29 13.18
CA ILE A 86 -23.13 7.89 11.95
C ILE A 86 -21.60 7.82 11.95
N ALA A 87 -20.95 8.07 13.09
CA ALA A 87 -19.50 7.95 13.24
C ALA A 87 -19.00 6.54 12.95
N ILE A 88 -19.61 5.52 13.58
CA ILE A 88 -19.29 4.10 13.34
C ILE A 88 -19.44 3.74 11.86
N PHE A 89 -20.51 4.23 11.22
CA PHE A 89 -20.75 3.99 9.79
C PHE A 89 -19.68 4.63 8.90
N ILE A 90 -19.29 5.89 9.17
CA ILE A 90 -18.21 6.58 8.47
C ILE A 90 -16.90 5.83 8.62
N GLU A 91 -16.54 5.40 9.83
CA GLU A 91 -15.32 4.65 10.09
C GLU A 91 -15.32 3.29 9.40
N PHE A 92 -16.46 2.61 9.37
CA PHE A 92 -16.60 1.33 8.69
C PHE A 92 -16.36 1.46 7.18
N ILE A 93 -16.96 2.46 6.54
CA ILE A 93 -16.71 2.76 5.11
C ILE A 93 -15.25 3.16 4.89
N THR A 94 -14.68 3.95 5.79
CA THR A 94 -13.30 4.41 5.71
C THR A 94 -12.33 3.25 5.73
N MET A 95 -12.47 2.37 6.73
CA MET A 95 -11.67 1.17 6.89
C MET A 95 -11.81 0.27 5.66
N TRP A 96 -13.03 0.00 5.19
CA TRP A 96 -13.23 -0.80 3.97
C TRP A 96 -12.56 -0.19 2.72
N GLY A 97 -12.65 1.13 2.55
CA GLY A 97 -11.98 1.84 1.45
C GLY A 97 -10.46 1.71 1.53
N ILE A 98 -9.87 1.89 2.71
CA ILE A 98 -8.43 1.76 2.95
C ILE A 98 -7.98 0.32 2.71
N THR A 99 -8.69 -0.68 3.27
CA THR A 99 -8.39 -2.09 3.05
C THR A 99 -8.43 -2.45 1.55
N LEU A 100 -9.39 -1.92 0.78
CA LEU A 100 -9.46 -2.14 -0.67
C LEU A 100 -8.24 -1.55 -1.40
N LEU A 101 -7.82 -0.34 -1.04
CA LEU A 101 -6.63 0.30 -1.62
C LEU A 101 -5.36 -0.52 -1.33
N TRP A 102 -5.22 -1.03 -0.11
CA TRP A 102 -4.14 -1.96 0.25
C TRP A 102 -4.20 -3.28 -0.49
N PHE A 103 -5.39 -3.80 -0.75
CA PHE A 103 -5.55 -5.00 -1.55
C PHE A 103 -5.05 -4.81 -2.98
N ILE A 104 -5.34 -3.66 -3.60
CA ILE A 104 -4.84 -3.28 -4.92
C ILE A 104 -3.31 -3.16 -4.89
N ASP A 105 -2.75 -2.51 -3.87
CA ASP A 105 -1.29 -2.36 -3.67
C ASP A 105 -0.58 -3.71 -3.61
N ILE A 106 -1.09 -4.62 -2.79
CA ILE A 106 -0.50 -5.96 -2.58
C ILE A 106 -0.69 -6.85 -3.82
N LEU A 107 -1.90 -6.94 -4.37
CA LEU A 107 -2.16 -7.91 -5.44
C LEU A 107 -1.53 -7.52 -6.77
N ILE A 108 -1.73 -6.28 -7.20
CA ILE A 108 -1.37 -5.86 -8.55
C ILE A 108 0.07 -5.39 -8.54
N TYR A 109 0.38 -4.47 -7.64
CA TYR A 109 1.61 -3.71 -7.79
C TYR A 109 2.83 -4.39 -7.20
N GLN A 110 2.74 -5.02 -6.02
CA GLN A 110 3.87 -5.82 -5.52
C GLN A 110 4.19 -6.97 -6.48
N THR A 111 3.18 -7.64 -7.04
CA THR A 111 3.37 -8.70 -8.04
C THR A 111 4.09 -8.18 -9.28
N TYR A 112 3.69 -7.01 -9.79
CA TYR A 112 4.35 -6.37 -10.92
C TYR A 112 5.80 -6.02 -10.61
N PHE A 113 6.03 -5.36 -9.47
CA PHE A 113 7.35 -4.96 -9.01
C PHE A 113 8.29 -6.18 -8.87
N TYR A 114 7.80 -7.28 -8.31
CA TYR A 114 8.55 -8.53 -8.23
C TYR A 114 8.94 -9.07 -9.60
N GLY A 115 8.03 -9.01 -10.57
CA GLY A 115 8.33 -9.40 -11.95
C GLY A 115 9.50 -8.60 -12.53
N VAL A 116 9.49 -7.29 -12.35
CA VAL A 116 10.58 -6.42 -12.85
C VAL A 116 11.91 -6.75 -12.17
N VAL A 117 11.94 -6.88 -10.85
CA VAL A 117 13.17 -7.23 -10.10
C VAL A 117 13.73 -8.59 -10.51
N ILE A 118 12.87 -9.58 -10.79
CA ILE A 118 13.34 -10.89 -11.29
C ILE A 118 14.08 -10.73 -12.61
N GLU A 119 13.51 -10.00 -13.56
CA GLU A 119 14.12 -9.81 -14.88
C GLU A 119 15.43 -9.01 -14.78
N GLU A 120 15.49 -8.00 -13.90
CA GLU A 120 16.74 -7.30 -13.61
C GLU A 120 17.81 -8.23 -13.05
N ILE A 121 17.48 -9.08 -12.07
CA ILE A 121 18.42 -10.06 -11.50
C ILE A 121 18.92 -11.04 -12.57
N LYS A 122 18.06 -11.48 -13.49
CA LYS A 122 18.46 -12.35 -14.61
C LYS A 122 19.43 -11.63 -15.55
N LEU A 123 19.16 -10.36 -15.87
CA LEU A 123 20.05 -9.54 -16.70
C LEU A 123 21.40 -9.32 -16.03
N GLU A 124 21.43 -8.93 -14.75
CA GLU A 124 22.66 -8.76 -13.96
C GLU A 124 23.49 -10.04 -13.95
N LYS A 125 22.87 -11.19 -13.67
CA LYS A 125 23.58 -12.47 -13.66
C LYS A 125 24.09 -12.92 -15.02
N SER A 126 23.44 -12.51 -16.11
CA SER A 126 23.88 -12.83 -17.48
C SER A 126 24.94 -11.86 -18.03
N ASN A 127 25.20 -10.76 -17.33
CA ASN A 127 26.11 -9.70 -17.76
C ASN A 127 26.95 -9.21 -16.58
N GLU A 128 28.16 -9.77 -16.41
CA GLU A 128 29.07 -9.44 -15.29
C GLU A 128 29.45 -7.95 -15.17
N TRP A 129 29.30 -7.19 -16.26
CA TRP A 129 29.58 -5.75 -16.27
C TRP A 129 28.44 -4.91 -15.67
N LEU A 130 27.24 -5.48 -15.45
CA LEU A 130 26.13 -4.81 -14.76
C LEU A 130 26.31 -4.88 -13.24
N PRO A 131 25.91 -3.85 -12.50
CA PRO A 131 26.01 -3.85 -11.04
C PRO A 131 24.98 -4.79 -10.42
N GLU A 132 25.37 -5.56 -9.39
CA GLU A 132 24.49 -6.51 -8.67
C GLU A 132 23.56 -5.84 -7.64
N LEU A 133 22.95 -4.70 -7.98
CA LEU A 133 22.09 -3.95 -7.06
C LEU A 133 20.79 -4.70 -6.76
N ASN A 134 20.19 -5.33 -7.77
CA ASN A 134 18.87 -5.94 -7.65
C ASN A 134 18.91 -7.29 -6.93
N ILE A 135 20.07 -7.96 -6.86
CA ILE A 135 20.26 -9.16 -6.04
C ILE A 135 20.00 -8.87 -4.56
N ASN A 136 20.49 -7.74 -4.05
CA ASN A 136 20.28 -7.35 -2.64
C ASN A 136 18.80 -7.02 -2.37
N ILE A 137 18.15 -6.35 -3.32
CA ILE A 137 16.70 -6.06 -3.26
C ILE A 137 15.90 -7.38 -3.22
N GLY A 138 16.24 -8.33 -4.10
CA GLY A 138 15.62 -9.66 -4.13
C GLY A 138 15.76 -10.39 -2.79
N LYS A 139 16.94 -10.37 -2.17
CA LYS A 139 17.16 -10.96 -0.84
C LYS A 139 16.26 -10.35 0.22
N ILE A 140 16.20 -9.02 0.30
CA ILE A 140 15.34 -8.29 1.25
C ILE A 140 13.87 -8.66 1.04
N MET A 141 13.42 -8.78 -0.21
CA MET A 141 12.03 -9.11 -0.55
C MET A 141 11.65 -10.55 -0.23
N THR A 142 12.62 -11.47 -0.28
CA THR A 142 12.40 -12.86 0.13
C THR A 142 12.44 -13.07 1.64
N ASP A 143 12.91 -12.10 2.42
CA ASP A 143 13.00 -12.24 3.87
C ASP A 143 11.59 -12.29 4.51
N PRO A 144 11.19 -13.42 5.13
CA PRO A 144 9.90 -13.54 5.77
C PRO A 144 9.67 -12.50 6.87
N LYS A 145 10.72 -12.06 7.58
CA LYS A 145 10.59 -11.06 8.65
C LYS A 145 10.20 -9.69 8.10
N LYS A 146 10.81 -9.29 6.97
CA LYS A 146 10.51 -8.02 6.30
C LYS A 146 9.10 -8.01 5.74
N ARG A 147 8.65 -9.13 5.18
CA ARG A 147 7.28 -9.32 4.70
C ARG A 147 6.25 -9.15 5.81
N VAL A 148 6.43 -9.84 6.95
CA VAL A 148 5.54 -9.66 8.11
C VAL A 148 5.52 -8.22 8.62
N SER A 149 6.69 -7.57 8.67
CA SER A 149 6.77 -6.15 9.06
C SER A 149 6.00 -5.24 8.10
N GLN A 150 5.99 -5.56 6.81
CA GLN A 150 5.23 -4.84 5.80
C GLN A 150 3.72 -5.08 5.95
N SER A 151 3.28 -6.30 6.26
CA SER A 151 1.87 -6.57 6.60
C SER A 151 1.38 -5.73 7.77
N PHE A 152 2.19 -5.60 8.84
CA PHE A 152 1.85 -4.77 9.99
C PHE A 152 1.71 -3.28 9.64
N PHE A 153 2.50 -2.79 8.69
CA PHE A 153 2.37 -1.43 8.19
C PHE A 153 1.00 -1.19 7.55
N TYR A 154 0.53 -2.10 6.67
CA TYR A 154 -0.79 -1.99 6.04
C TYR A 154 -1.93 -2.10 7.05
N LEU A 155 -1.80 -3.00 8.03
CA LEU A 155 -2.80 -3.23 9.06
C LEU A 155 -2.91 -2.10 10.09
N GLY A 156 -1.84 -1.31 10.28
CA GLY A 156 -1.78 -0.30 11.33
C GLY A 156 -2.91 0.74 11.27
N CYS A 157 -3.22 1.24 10.06
CA CYS A 157 -4.30 2.21 9.88
C CYS A 157 -5.68 1.61 10.19
N ASP A 158 -5.93 0.37 9.76
CA ASP A 158 -7.20 -0.31 10.01
C ASP A 158 -7.40 -0.57 11.50
N TYR A 159 -6.33 -0.95 12.23
CA TYR A 159 -6.39 -1.12 13.69
C TYR A 159 -6.70 0.18 14.43
N ILE A 160 -6.15 1.31 13.99
CA ILE A 160 -6.46 2.62 14.59
C ILE A 160 -7.96 2.92 14.43
N LEU A 161 -8.50 2.79 13.21
CA LEU A 161 -9.92 2.99 12.95
C LEU A 161 -10.79 2.02 13.75
N LEU A 162 -10.37 0.77 13.88
CA LEU A 162 -11.07 -0.24 14.67
C LEU A 162 -11.15 0.13 16.15
N ILE A 163 -10.08 0.71 16.70
CA ILE A 163 -10.05 1.18 18.10
C ILE A 163 -11.04 2.33 18.29
N PHE A 164 -11.05 3.31 17.39
CA PHE A 164 -12.03 4.41 17.46
C PHE A 164 -13.46 3.88 17.38
N MET A 165 -13.73 2.95 16.46
CA MET A 165 -15.05 2.34 16.29
C MET A 165 -15.50 1.59 17.54
N CYS A 166 -14.57 0.88 18.18
CA CYS A 166 -14.81 0.21 19.45
C CYS A 166 -15.15 1.20 20.56
N ILE A 167 -14.40 2.30 20.68
CA ILE A 167 -14.69 3.36 21.66
C ILE A 167 -16.09 3.95 21.44
N MET A 168 -16.44 4.26 20.19
CA MET A 168 -17.77 4.81 19.86
C MET A 168 -18.89 3.81 20.16
N ALA A 169 -18.68 2.53 19.84
CA ALA A 169 -19.63 1.47 20.14
C ALA A 169 -19.81 1.26 21.66
N LEU A 170 -18.75 1.33 22.45
CA LEU A 170 -18.82 1.24 23.91
C LEU A 170 -19.62 2.39 24.53
N ASN A 171 -19.49 3.61 23.97
CA ASN A 171 -20.28 4.77 24.42
C ASN A 171 -21.78 4.59 24.15
N LEU A 172 -22.17 3.92 23.06
CA LEU A 172 -23.57 3.66 22.75
C LEU A 172 -24.26 2.76 23.79
N VAL A 173 -23.59 1.74 24.28
CA VAL A 173 -24.21 0.72 25.15
C VAL A 173 -24.25 1.13 26.64
N HIS A 174 -23.96 2.39 26.96
CA HIS A 174 -24.12 2.95 28.30
C HIS A 174 -23.46 2.09 29.40
N PHE A 175 -22.22 1.63 29.15
CA PHE A 175 -21.39 0.87 30.10
C PHE A 175 -22.02 -0.39 30.72
N HIS A 176 -23.05 -0.98 30.11
CA HIS A 176 -23.50 -2.30 30.52
C HIS A 176 -22.40 -3.33 30.22
N ILE A 177 -21.69 -3.78 31.27
CA ILE A 177 -20.50 -4.64 31.21
C ILE A 177 -20.67 -5.81 30.24
N PHE A 178 -21.82 -6.49 30.28
CA PHE A 178 -22.10 -7.64 29.42
C PHE A 178 -22.01 -7.30 27.92
N TYR A 179 -22.67 -6.23 27.48
CA TYR A 179 -22.64 -5.83 26.08
C TYR A 179 -21.29 -5.25 25.67
N SER A 180 -20.61 -4.53 26.58
CA SER A 180 -19.25 -4.03 26.34
C SER A 180 -18.26 -5.16 26.03
N ILE A 181 -18.38 -6.30 26.74
CA ILE A 181 -17.57 -7.50 26.48
C ILE A 181 -17.89 -8.08 25.10
N ILE A 182 -19.17 -8.18 24.74
CA ILE A 182 -19.59 -8.69 23.41
C ILE A 182 -19.02 -7.82 22.28
N VAL A 183 -19.13 -6.49 22.41
CA VAL A 183 -18.59 -5.53 21.45
C VAL A 183 -17.07 -5.72 21.30
N LEU A 184 -16.34 -5.82 22.40
CA LEU A 184 -14.89 -6.01 22.37
C LEU A 184 -14.49 -7.34 21.72
N ILE A 185 -15.19 -8.43 22.02
CA ILE A 185 -14.95 -9.74 21.38
C ILE A 185 -15.20 -9.65 19.88
N PHE A 186 -16.30 -9.01 19.46
CA PHE A 186 -16.62 -8.82 18.05
C PHE A 186 -15.50 -8.08 17.30
N PHE A 187 -15.01 -6.97 17.86
CA PHE A 187 -13.93 -6.19 17.26
C PHE A 187 -12.60 -6.98 17.19
N ILE A 188 -12.26 -7.76 18.22
CA ILE A 188 -11.07 -8.62 18.20
C ILE A 188 -11.17 -9.69 17.11
N LEU A 189 -12.32 -10.36 17.00
CA LEU A 189 -12.55 -11.38 15.97
C LEU A 189 -12.51 -10.78 14.58
N PHE A 190 -13.10 -9.60 14.39
CA PHE A 190 -13.11 -8.88 13.13
C PHE A 190 -11.71 -8.43 12.71
N GLY A 191 -10.92 -7.86 13.62
CA GLY A 191 -9.52 -7.51 13.36
C GLY A 191 -8.67 -8.74 13.04
N SER A 192 -8.91 -9.86 13.73
CA SER A 192 -8.25 -11.13 13.45
C SER A 192 -8.63 -11.70 12.07
N LEU A 193 -9.88 -11.51 11.64
CA LEU A 193 -10.35 -11.89 10.31
C LEU A 193 -9.68 -11.05 9.22
N ILE A 194 -9.59 -9.72 9.38
CA ILE A 194 -8.88 -8.84 8.43
C ILE A 194 -7.42 -9.28 8.31
N THR A 195 -6.73 -9.46 9.44
CA THR A 195 -5.34 -9.93 9.45
C THR A 195 -5.19 -11.29 8.78
N PHE A 196 -6.11 -12.22 9.03
CA PHE A 196 -6.10 -13.51 8.37
C PHE A 196 -6.28 -13.39 6.85
N ILE A 197 -7.20 -12.53 6.39
CA ILE A 197 -7.44 -12.27 4.97
C ILE A 197 -6.17 -11.70 4.33
N ILE A 198 -5.62 -10.61 4.89
CA ILE A 198 -4.43 -9.95 4.33
C ILE A 198 -3.23 -10.90 4.30
N LEU A 199 -2.94 -11.61 5.40
CA LEU A 199 -1.84 -12.58 5.44
C LEU A 199 -2.05 -13.72 4.44
N ARG A 200 -3.29 -14.16 4.22
CA ARG A 200 -3.58 -15.23 3.25
C ARG A 200 -3.32 -14.78 1.82
N PHE A 201 -3.59 -13.52 1.49
CA PHE A 201 -3.35 -12.96 0.16
C PHE A 201 -1.89 -12.57 -0.05
N GLU A 202 -1.26 -11.94 0.93
CA GLU A 202 0.15 -11.55 0.85
C GLU A 202 1.10 -12.75 0.91
N HIS A 203 0.72 -13.80 1.64
CA HIS A 203 1.52 -15.01 1.85
C HIS A 203 0.73 -16.26 1.47
N PRO A 204 0.50 -16.53 0.17
CA PRO A 204 -0.06 -17.81 -0.23
C PRO A 204 0.82 -18.93 0.33
N LYS A 205 0.20 -19.93 1.00
CA LYS A 205 0.91 -21.06 1.66
C LYS A 205 1.85 -21.84 0.74
N LYS A 206 1.71 -21.69 -0.59
CA LYS A 206 2.66 -22.21 -1.58
C LYS A 206 3.79 -21.20 -1.75
N LYS A 207 5.05 -21.63 -1.57
CA LYS A 207 6.27 -20.83 -1.75
C LYS A 207 6.07 -19.77 -2.83
N SER A 208 6.28 -18.50 -2.46
CA SER A 208 6.16 -17.37 -3.39
C SER A 208 6.81 -17.74 -4.73
N PRO A 209 6.11 -17.59 -5.87
CA PRO A 209 6.68 -17.86 -7.18
C PRO A 209 8.06 -17.21 -7.35
N LEU A 210 8.22 -16.00 -6.78
CA LEU A 210 9.48 -15.27 -6.68
C LEU A 210 10.57 -16.06 -5.95
N ALA A 211 10.28 -16.61 -4.77
CA ALA A 211 11.26 -17.38 -4.00
C ALA A 211 11.70 -18.65 -4.73
N ASN A 212 10.79 -19.30 -5.47
CA ASN A 212 11.15 -20.45 -6.30
C ASN A 212 12.01 -20.03 -7.49
N GLN A 213 11.68 -18.92 -8.16
CA GLN A 213 12.47 -18.41 -9.27
C GLN A 213 13.86 -17.95 -8.82
N ILE A 214 13.98 -17.17 -7.75
CA ILE A 214 15.29 -16.77 -7.18
C ILE A 214 16.11 -18.00 -6.82
N LYS A 215 15.52 -19.00 -6.16
CA LYS A 215 16.22 -20.25 -5.83
C LYS A 215 16.69 -21.00 -7.07
N GLN A 216 15.89 -21.04 -8.15
CA GLN A 216 16.31 -21.65 -9.42
C GLN A 216 17.46 -20.88 -10.08
N ILE A 217 17.50 -19.56 -9.94
CA ILE A 217 18.57 -18.72 -10.49
C ILE A 217 19.86 -18.88 -9.65
N ASP A 218 19.77 -19.09 -8.33
CA ASP A 218 20.94 -19.34 -7.47
C ASP A 218 21.55 -20.74 -7.65
N LEU A 219 20.73 -21.76 -7.96
CA LEU A 219 21.17 -23.15 -8.14
C LEU A 219 21.90 -23.44 -9.46
N LYS A 220 22.00 -22.48 -10.38
CA LYS A 220 22.72 -22.64 -11.66
C LYS A 220 24.20 -22.23 -11.61
N LYS A 221 24.72 -21.92 -10.42
CA LYS A 221 26.17 -21.77 -10.15
C LYS A 221 26.73 -23.09 -9.64
#